data_AF-A0A178LKQ8-F1
#
_entry.id   AF-A0A178LKQ8-F1
#
_cell.length_a   1.000
_cell.length_b   1.000
_cell.length_c   1.000
_cell.angle_alpha   90.00
_cell.angle_beta   90.00
_cell.angle_gamma   90.00
#
_symmetry.space_group_name_H-M   'P 1'
#
loop_
_entity.id
_entity.type
_entity.pdbx_description
1 polymer ?
#
loop_
_entity_poly.entity_id
_entity_poly.type
_entity_poly.pdbx_seq_one_letter_code
_entity_poly.pdbx_strand_id
1 'polypeptide(L)'
;MGVTGCATVDNFSSGQSRTVNCLAGGFLGAATGVAAAALAKGDGATLIAGAVVGASVGCGAALAYKNRLERLKQIAEQEKIPLQVETLQTAAATPSAAPQEAGLVAQIADEGMFPIGSAQLNDEGRRKIGKLASAYVGKEATPILIVGHTDATGTPAINQALSEQRARAVASILVEQGISRDRMYFQGAGASRPIADNSNPLERGKNRRVEIVELNDKAMLVKRINAEKNNAKYLAHGTATESVAKPEGKKPVVATAPSKAAKTTDAEAPRQTKPSLAKIDFGGQPVDSGAWKLGQALRPKSGGFALISSAYAQVPMSSCQQDAPRVSGEVKSFATGAALSDHVTREYLPGMNGRAWAGLVNGHLVTLSPVAVLRDNAALVKDPKVFITQNYEKNKGGPSDAYTAVANTYEGEDAILYRVFLEKPEQAPVSCIDVVIKKTGDKSIDGDLFYDNGTKPYIATYAPVRG
;
A
#
# COMPACT_ATOMS: atom_id res chain seq x y z
N MET A 1 -50.56 -9.99 -38.58
CA MET A 1 -50.68 -11.06 -37.56
C MET A 1 -49.40 -11.06 -36.76
N GLY A 2 -49.46 -10.54 -35.54
CA GLY A 2 -48.37 -10.63 -34.57
C GLY A 2 -48.94 -11.24 -33.30
N VAL A 3 -48.19 -12.14 -32.68
CA VAL A 3 -48.42 -12.51 -31.29
C VAL A 3 -47.05 -12.76 -30.65
N THR A 4 -46.72 -11.88 -29.72
CA THR A 4 -45.69 -11.98 -28.69
C THR A 4 -46.11 -13.03 -27.66
N GLY A 5 -45.15 -13.81 -27.16
CA GLY A 5 -45.34 -14.71 -26.02
C GLY A 5 -44.09 -14.75 -25.15
N CYS A 6 -44.12 -14.04 -24.02
CA CYS A 6 -43.17 -14.16 -22.93
C CYS A 6 -43.45 -15.46 -22.16
N ALA A 7 -42.44 -16.28 -21.92
CA ALA A 7 -42.50 -17.33 -20.89
C ALA A 7 -41.83 -16.78 -19.62
N THR A 8 -42.63 -16.69 -18.56
CA THR A 8 -42.29 -16.22 -17.22
C THR A 8 -41.46 -17.25 -16.46
N VAL A 9 -40.55 -16.76 -15.61
CA VAL A 9 -39.55 -17.50 -14.82
C VAL A 9 -40.10 -18.02 -13.49
N ASP A 10 -41.41 -18.24 -13.40
CA ASP A 10 -42.09 -18.61 -12.17
C ASP A 10 -42.41 -20.10 -12.20
N ASN A 11 -41.39 -20.96 -11.97
CA ASN A 11 -41.59 -22.32 -11.43
C ASN A 11 -40.29 -23.09 -11.10
N PHE A 12 -39.11 -22.47 -11.05
CA PHE A 12 -37.87 -23.18 -10.67
C PHE A 12 -37.61 -23.20 -9.14
N SER A 13 -38.67 -23.14 -8.34
CA SER A 13 -38.63 -23.10 -6.88
C SER A 13 -39.61 -24.11 -6.29
N SER A 14 -39.32 -25.40 -6.43
CA SER A 14 -39.82 -26.41 -5.51
C SER A 14 -38.93 -27.65 -5.51
N GLY A 15 -38.06 -27.71 -4.49
CA GLY A 15 -37.54 -28.96 -3.94
C GLY A 15 -36.61 -29.80 -4.82
N GLN A 16 -35.32 -29.46 -4.89
CA GLN A 16 -34.25 -30.47 -4.89
C GLN A 16 -32.85 -29.88 -4.63
N SER A 17 -32.22 -30.40 -3.56
CA SER A 17 -30.79 -30.48 -3.20
C SER A 17 -29.84 -29.28 -3.47
N ARG A 18 -29.29 -28.73 -2.37
CA ARG A 18 -28.24 -27.70 -2.24
C ARG A 18 -26.90 -27.97 -2.97
N THR A 19 -26.79 -29.01 -3.79
CA THR A 19 -25.52 -29.45 -4.39
C THR A 19 -25.42 -29.13 -5.90
N VAL A 20 -26.53 -28.85 -6.57
CA VAL A 20 -26.57 -28.70 -8.05
C VAL A 20 -26.36 -27.25 -8.51
N ASN A 21 -26.56 -26.25 -7.65
CA ASN A 21 -26.52 -24.84 -8.05
C ASN A 21 -25.13 -24.22 -8.25
N CYS A 22 -24.04 -24.96 -8.00
CA CYS A 22 -22.68 -24.46 -8.29
C CYS A 22 -22.22 -24.70 -9.73
N LEU A 23 -22.89 -25.56 -10.51
CA LEU A 23 -22.51 -25.85 -11.89
C LEU A 23 -23.23 -24.97 -12.94
N ALA A 24 -24.34 -24.32 -12.57
CA ALA A 24 -25.15 -23.53 -13.50
C ALA A 24 -25.01 -22.00 -13.33
N GLY A 25 -24.39 -21.51 -12.26
CA GLY A 25 -24.35 -20.09 -11.91
C GLY A 25 -23.13 -19.30 -12.39
N GLY A 26 -22.42 -19.78 -13.41
CA GLY A 26 -21.07 -19.31 -13.72
C GLY A 26 -20.84 -18.81 -15.15
N PHE A 27 -21.83 -18.26 -15.87
CA PHE A 27 -21.56 -17.63 -17.18
C PHE A 27 -22.56 -16.51 -17.52
N LEU A 28 -22.21 -15.27 -17.18
CA LEU A 28 -22.60 -14.09 -17.95
C LEU A 28 -21.41 -13.12 -17.95
N GLY A 29 -20.47 -13.38 -18.85
CA GLY A 29 -19.28 -12.54 -18.98
C GLY A 29 -18.16 -13.10 -19.88
N ALA A 30 -18.47 -13.89 -20.92
CA ALA A 30 -17.57 -14.12 -22.03
C ALA A 30 -18.37 -14.65 -23.22
N ALA A 31 -18.38 -13.90 -24.31
CA ALA A 31 -18.89 -14.37 -25.58
C ALA A 31 -18.04 -15.57 -26.04
N THR A 32 -18.72 -16.63 -26.49
CA THR A 32 -18.25 -17.80 -27.24
C THR A 32 -17.21 -18.72 -26.56
N GLY A 33 -17.65 -19.92 -26.15
CA GLY A 33 -16.78 -21.04 -25.82
C GLY A 33 -17.41 -22.06 -24.87
N VAL A 34 -18.24 -22.96 -25.40
CA VAL A 34 -18.88 -24.04 -24.63
C VAL A 34 -17.85 -25.11 -24.26
N ALA A 35 -17.64 -25.37 -22.98
CA ALA A 35 -17.06 -26.62 -22.49
C ALA A 35 -18.00 -27.21 -21.42
N ALA A 36 -18.98 -27.98 -21.89
CA ALA A 36 -19.77 -28.88 -21.05
C ALA A 36 -18.93 -30.14 -20.79
N ALA A 37 -18.54 -30.40 -19.54
CA ALA A 37 -17.94 -31.67 -19.15
C ALA A 37 -19.01 -32.58 -18.52
N ALA A 38 -19.16 -33.75 -19.14
CA ALA A 38 -20.27 -34.67 -19.00
C ALA A 38 -20.33 -35.39 -17.64
N LEU A 39 -21.55 -35.56 -17.12
CA LEU A 39 -21.87 -36.54 -16.08
C LEU A 39 -22.23 -37.87 -16.77
N ALA A 40 -21.27 -38.80 -16.84
CA ALA A 40 -21.55 -40.17 -17.23
C ALA A 40 -22.14 -40.95 -16.06
N LYS A 41 -23.42 -41.34 -16.18
CA LYS A 41 -24.02 -42.47 -15.46
C LYS A 41 -23.53 -43.77 -16.10
N GLY A 42 -23.10 -44.74 -15.29
CA GLY A 42 -22.95 -46.13 -15.73
C GLY A 42 -21.77 -46.84 -15.08
N ASP A 43 -22.02 -48.05 -14.59
CA ASP A 43 -21.05 -48.97 -14.00
C ASP A 43 -19.84 -49.21 -14.92
N GLY A 44 -18.65 -49.27 -14.32
CA GLY A 44 -17.44 -49.78 -14.97
C GLY A 44 -16.40 -48.73 -15.32
N ALA A 45 -15.24 -48.88 -14.68
CA ALA A 45 -14.02 -48.11 -14.82
C ALA A 45 -13.67 -47.63 -16.25
N THR A 46 -13.56 -46.32 -16.44
CA THR A 46 -12.48 -45.71 -17.25
C THR A 46 -12.21 -44.28 -16.77
N LEU A 47 -11.32 -44.15 -15.77
CA LEU A 47 -10.69 -42.87 -15.42
C LEU A 47 -9.68 -42.54 -16.53
N ILE A 48 -10.10 -41.75 -17.51
CA ILE A 48 -9.17 -41.13 -18.46
C ILE A 48 -8.42 -40.03 -17.69
N ALA A 49 -7.10 -40.22 -17.62
CA ALA A 49 -6.16 -39.29 -17.04
C ALA A 49 -6.25 -37.91 -17.72
N GLY A 50 -6.60 -36.88 -16.94
CA GLY A 50 -6.50 -35.48 -17.35
C GLY A 50 -7.78 -34.68 -17.14
N ALA A 51 -8.07 -34.30 -15.89
CA ALA A 51 -8.89 -33.15 -15.44
C ALA A 51 -9.57 -33.43 -14.09
N VAL A 52 -8.82 -33.55 -12.98
CA VAL A 52 -9.42 -33.60 -11.62
C VAL A 52 -8.69 -32.70 -10.60
N VAL A 53 -7.66 -31.94 -10.99
CA VAL A 53 -7.04 -30.98 -10.07
C VAL A 53 -7.66 -29.60 -10.29
N GLY A 54 -8.77 -29.29 -9.60
CA GLY A 54 -9.26 -27.90 -9.57
C GLY A 54 -10.66 -27.65 -9.01
N ALA A 55 -11.56 -28.63 -9.01
CA ALA A 55 -12.98 -28.37 -8.71
C ALA A 55 -13.40 -28.51 -7.23
N SER A 56 -12.59 -29.10 -6.35
CA SER A 56 -13.07 -29.47 -5.00
C SER A 56 -12.90 -28.41 -3.92
N VAL A 57 -12.04 -27.39 -4.09
CA VAL A 57 -11.79 -26.37 -3.05
C VAL A 57 -12.47 -25.03 -3.34
N GLY A 58 -12.71 -24.69 -4.62
CA GLY A 58 -13.25 -23.39 -5.03
C GLY A 58 -14.71 -23.13 -4.63
N CYS A 59 -15.58 -24.16 -4.67
CA CYS A 59 -17.01 -23.96 -4.40
C CYS A 59 -17.36 -23.82 -2.91
N GLY A 60 -16.57 -24.41 -2.01
CA GLY A 60 -16.81 -24.36 -0.57
C GLY A 60 -16.46 -23.00 0.05
N ALA A 61 -15.28 -22.46 -0.28
CA ALA A 61 -14.84 -21.14 0.18
C ALA A 61 -15.76 -20.02 -0.34
N ALA A 62 -16.22 -20.14 -1.58
CA ALA A 62 -17.18 -19.22 -2.21
C ALA A 62 -18.54 -19.14 -1.51
N LEU A 63 -18.97 -20.21 -0.85
CA LEU A 63 -20.19 -20.19 -0.05
C LEU A 63 -19.92 -19.74 1.39
N ALA A 64 -18.74 -20.04 1.95
CA ALA A 64 -18.35 -19.65 3.29
C ALA A 64 -18.26 -18.12 3.44
N TYR A 65 -17.56 -17.42 2.54
CA TYR A 65 -17.39 -15.98 2.65
C TYR A 65 -18.65 -15.19 2.28
N LYS A 66 -19.54 -15.71 1.42
CA LYS A 66 -20.81 -15.04 1.08
C LYS A 66 -21.68 -14.83 2.31
N ASN A 67 -21.91 -15.88 3.09
CA ASN A 67 -22.71 -15.78 4.32
C ASN A 67 -22.09 -14.80 5.33
N ARG A 68 -20.75 -14.83 5.46
CA ARG A 68 -20.05 -13.91 6.36
C ARG A 68 -20.11 -12.47 5.88
N LEU A 69 -19.93 -12.23 4.59
CA LEU A 69 -20.02 -10.91 3.97
C LEU A 69 -21.42 -10.32 4.11
N GLU A 70 -22.47 -11.12 3.88
CA GLU A 70 -23.86 -10.71 4.12
C GLU A 70 -24.09 -10.35 5.59
N ARG A 71 -23.62 -11.18 6.52
CA ARG A 71 -23.75 -10.92 7.96
C ARG A 71 -23.01 -9.65 8.39
N LEU A 72 -21.81 -9.42 7.88
CA LEU A 72 -21.04 -8.20 8.11
C LEU A 72 -21.78 -6.95 7.60
N LYS A 73 -22.34 -7.02 6.38
CA LYS A 73 -23.16 -5.92 5.82
C LYS A 73 -24.41 -5.65 6.66
N GLN A 74 -25.13 -6.69 7.06
CA GLN A 74 -26.30 -6.57 7.92
C GLN A 74 -25.97 -5.92 9.27
N ILE A 75 -24.89 -6.35 9.92
CA ILE A 75 -24.43 -5.76 11.19
C ILE A 75 -24.05 -4.29 10.98
N ALA A 76 -23.32 -3.98 9.90
CA ALA A 76 -22.90 -2.62 9.60
C ALA A 76 -24.10 -1.69 9.36
N GLU A 77 -25.12 -2.15 8.66
CA GLU A 77 -26.35 -1.38 8.45
C GLU A 77 -27.11 -1.15 9.77
N GLN A 78 -27.28 -2.19 10.58
CA GLN A 78 -27.98 -2.12 11.87
C GLN A 78 -27.30 -1.19 12.88
N GLU A 79 -25.97 -1.28 12.98
CA GLU A 79 -25.17 -0.52 13.94
C GLU A 79 -24.63 0.80 13.35
N LYS A 80 -25.03 1.13 12.11
CA LYS A 80 -24.56 2.30 11.35
C LYS A 80 -23.03 2.41 11.36
N ILE A 81 -22.37 1.30 11.05
CA ILE A 81 -20.91 1.21 11.00
C ILE A 81 -20.45 1.50 9.56
N PRO A 82 -19.53 2.45 9.35
CA PRO A 82 -18.86 2.66 8.06
C PRO A 82 -17.96 1.46 7.71
N LEU A 83 -18.54 0.48 7.01
CA LEU A 83 -17.86 -0.77 6.67
C LEU A 83 -17.71 -0.93 5.15
N GLN A 84 -16.49 -1.20 4.71
CA GLN A 84 -16.22 -1.68 3.35
C GLN A 84 -15.76 -3.13 3.42
N VAL A 85 -16.45 -4.02 2.71
CA VAL A 85 -16.08 -5.45 2.67
C VAL A 85 -15.77 -5.85 1.24
N GLU A 86 -14.64 -6.51 1.05
CA GLU A 86 -14.21 -7.02 -0.24
C GLU A 86 -13.74 -8.47 -0.11
N THR A 87 -14.05 -9.30 -1.10
CA THR A 87 -13.50 -10.65 -1.21
C THR A 87 -12.10 -10.62 -1.80
N LEU A 88 -11.22 -11.46 -1.27
CA LEU A 88 -9.85 -11.60 -1.75
C LEU A 88 -9.75 -12.81 -2.65
N GLN A 89 -9.02 -12.68 -3.75
CA GLN A 89 -8.83 -13.75 -4.72
C GLN A 89 -7.36 -13.92 -5.06
N THR A 90 -6.92 -15.15 -5.33
CA THR A 90 -5.61 -15.37 -5.95
C THR A 90 -5.76 -15.32 -7.47
N ALA A 91 -4.73 -14.84 -8.18
CA ALA A 91 -4.79 -14.90 -9.64
C ALA A 91 -4.84 -16.35 -10.10
N ALA A 92 -5.50 -16.53 -11.23
CA ALA A 92 -5.53 -17.79 -11.93
C ALA A 92 -4.10 -18.25 -12.25
N ALA A 93 -3.79 -19.53 -11.98
CA ALA A 93 -2.48 -20.10 -12.29
C ALA A 93 -2.17 -20.12 -13.80
N THR A 94 -3.19 -20.01 -14.64
CA THR A 94 -3.10 -19.88 -16.09
C THR A 94 -4.21 -18.94 -16.59
N PRO A 95 -4.10 -18.33 -17.79
CA PRO A 95 -5.14 -17.47 -18.35
C PRO A 95 -6.52 -18.14 -18.50
N SER A 96 -6.56 -19.47 -18.52
CA SER A 96 -7.79 -20.27 -18.64
C SER A 96 -8.33 -20.78 -17.30
N ALA A 97 -7.61 -20.62 -16.20
CA ALA A 97 -8.08 -21.02 -14.88
C ALA A 97 -8.95 -19.91 -14.27
N ALA A 98 -9.94 -20.28 -13.47
CA ALA A 98 -10.70 -19.31 -12.69
C ALA A 98 -9.84 -18.82 -11.49
N PRO A 99 -9.91 -17.52 -11.12
CA PRO A 99 -9.37 -17.03 -9.85
C PRO A 99 -9.94 -17.82 -8.68
N GLN A 100 -9.11 -18.14 -7.69
CA GLN A 100 -9.56 -18.84 -6.49
C GLN A 100 -9.79 -17.86 -5.35
N GLU A 101 -10.91 -17.99 -4.66
CA GLU A 101 -11.15 -17.22 -3.45
C GLU A 101 -10.12 -17.55 -2.37
N ALA A 102 -9.61 -16.50 -1.74
CA ALA A 102 -8.51 -16.58 -0.81
C ALA A 102 -8.86 -16.06 0.58
N GLY A 103 -9.95 -15.28 0.71
CA GLY A 103 -10.32 -14.61 1.94
C GLY A 103 -11.34 -13.49 1.76
N LEU A 104 -11.47 -12.69 2.81
CA LEU A 104 -12.16 -11.40 2.79
C LEU A 104 -11.40 -10.36 3.61
N VAL A 105 -11.62 -9.10 3.29
CA VAL A 105 -11.18 -7.96 4.10
C VAL A 105 -12.39 -7.11 4.47
N ALA A 106 -12.52 -6.82 5.76
CA ALA A 106 -13.47 -5.87 6.32
C ALA A 106 -12.71 -4.63 6.80
N GLN A 107 -12.83 -3.53 6.08
CA GLN A 107 -12.24 -2.24 6.44
C GLN A 107 -13.26 -1.42 7.23
N ILE A 108 -12.91 -1.09 8.46
CA ILE A 108 -13.75 -0.41 9.43
C ILE A 108 -13.13 0.96 9.67
N ALA A 109 -13.84 2.04 9.33
CA ALA A 109 -13.35 3.39 9.65
C ALA A 109 -13.38 3.63 11.17
N ASP A 110 -12.42 4.38 11.69
CA ASP A 110 -12.32 4.68 13.14
C ASP A 110 -13.56 5.43 13.65
N GLU A 111 -14.00 6.48 12.95
CA GLU A 111 -15.18 7.31 13.30
C GLU A 111 -15.31 7.69 14.79
N GLY A 112 -14.19 7.85 15.50
CA GLY A 112 -14.17 8.24 16.91
C GLY A 112 -14.36 7.08 17.88
N MET A 113 -14.30 5.83 17.43
CA MET A 113 -14.23 4.66 18.31
C MET A 113 -12.97 4.69 19.18
N PHE A 114 -11.89 5.26 18.66
CA PHE A 114 -10.69 5.58 19.43
C PHE A 114 -10.63 7.09 19.71
N PRO A 115 -10.54 7.50 20.99
CA PRO A 115 -10.18 8.87 21.32
C PRO A 115 -8.85 9.29 20.68
N ILE A 116 -8.64 10.61 20.52
CA ILE A 116 -7.43 11.16 19.89
C ILE A 116 -6.19 10.65 20.64
N GLY A 117 -5.22 10.12 19.89
CA GLY A 117 -3.96 9.60 20.44
C GLY A 117 -4.11 8.31 21.28
N SER A 118 -5.31 7.74 21.36
CA SER A 118 -5.58 6.55 22.18
C SER A 118 -5.69 5.28 21.34
N ALA A 119 -5.28 4.18 21.94
CA ALA A 119 -5.54 2.82 21.47
C ALA A 119 -6.68 2.12 22.24
N GLN A 120 -7.28 2.80 23.21
CA GLN A 120 -8.42 2.29 23.97
C GLN A 120 -9.71 2.61 23.22
N LEU A 121 -10.52 1.60 22.96
CA LEU A 121 -11.87 1.78 22.42
C LEU A 121 -12.79 2.35 23.49
N ASN A 122 -13.64 3.31 23.11
CA ASN A 122 -14.77 3.72 23.92
C ASN A 122 -15.87 2.64 23.91
N ASP A 123 -16.89 2.79 24.76
CA ASP A 123 -17.95 1.77 24.91
C ASP A 123 -18.70 1.50 23.61
N GLU A 124 -18.94 2.54 22.81
CA GLU A 124 -19.59 2.41 21.50
C GLU A 124 -18.72 1.60 20.52
N GLY A 125 -17.42 1.91 20.45
CA GLY A 125 -16.46 1.20 19.62
C GLY A 125 -16.30 -0.25 20.05
N ARG A 126 -16.24 -0.52 21.36
CA ARG A 126 -16.23 -1.90 21.89
C ARG A 126 -17.46 -2.68 21.43
N ARG A 127 -18.65 -2.07 21.54
CA ARG A 127 -19.92 -2.67 21.10
C ARG A 127 -19.92 -2.94 19.60
N LYS A 128 -19.58 -1.95 18.77
CA LYS A 128 -19.53 -2.07 17.30
C LYS A 128 -18.56 -3.15 16.83
N ILE A 129 -17.33 -3.16 17.36
CA ILE A 129 -16.33 -4.19 17.04
C ILE A 129 -16.80 -5.56 17.54
N GLY A 130 -17.38 -5.67 18.74
CA GLY A 130 -17.93 -6.92 19.25
C GLY A 130 -19.03 -7.49 18.34
N LYS A 131 -19.93 -6.64 17.84
CA LYS A 131 -20.96 -7.05 16.87
C LYS A 131 -20.33 -7.58 15.58
N LEU A 132 -19.38 -6.86 14.99
CA LEU A 132 -18.68 -7.31 13.77
C LEU A 132 -17.91 -8.62 14.01
N ALA A 133 -17.21 -8.73 15.14
CA ALA A 133 -16.47 -9.93 15.52
C ALA A 133 -17.38 -11.18 15.62
N SER A 134 -18.65 -11.01 16.00
CA SER A 134 -19.62 -12.12 16.03
C SER A 134 -19.83 -12.80 14.67
N ALA A 135 -19.54 -12.12 13.56
CA ALA A 135 -19.62 -12.70 12.21
C ALA A 135 -18.51 -13.73 11.92
N TYR A 136 -17.42 -13.71 12.69
CA TYR A 136 -16.27 -14.60 12.56
C TYR A 136 -16.33 -15.81 13.52
N VAL A 137 -17.35 -15.87 14.38
CA VAL A 137 -17.59 -17.01 15.29
C VAL A 137 -18.12 -18.20 14.48
N GLY A 138 -17.46 -19.35 14.57
CA GLY A 138 -17.84 -20.57 13.86
C GLY A 138 -16.74 -21.63 13.80
N LYS A 139 -17.03 -22.77 13.16
CA LYS A 139 -16.12 -23.93 13.07
C LYS A 139 -14.96 -23.77 12.08
N GLU A 140 -14.92 -22.68 11.30
CA GLU A 140 -13.85 -22.44 10.34
C GLU A 140 -12.59 -22.01 11.07
N ALA A 141 -11.47 -22.73 10.88
CA ALA A 141 -10.19 -22.46 11.51
C ALA A 141 -9.27 -21.62 10.60
N THR A 142 -9.81 -20.57 10.00
CA THR A 142 -9.10 -19.62 9.13
C THR A 142 -8.26 -18.63 9.93
N PRO A 143 -7.05 -18.26 9.50
CA PRO A 143 -6.31 -17.16 10.10
C PRO A 143 -7.00 -15.81 9.89
N ILE A 144 -6.92 -14.96 10.92
CA ILE A 144 -7.44 -13.59 10.93
C ILE A 144 -6.29 -12.64 11.26
N LEU A 145 -6.00 -11.71 10.37
CA LEU A 145 -5.07 -10.61 10.56
C LEU A 145 -5.83 -9.32 10.83
N ILE A 146 -5.50 -8.66 11.93
CA ILE A 146 -6.01 -7.33 12.27
C ILE A 146 -4.93 -6.30 11.94
N VAL A 147 -5.21 -5.38 11.02
CA VAL A 147 -4.27 -4.30 10.65
C VAL A 147 -4.80 -2.96 11.13
N GLY A 148 -4.03 -2.26 11.94
CA GLY A 148 -4.34 -0.89 12.33
C GLY A 148 -3.69 0.11 11.39
N HIS A 149 -4.38 1.21 11.12
CA HIS A 149 -3.90 2.32 10.31
C HIS A 149 -4.13 3.66 11.02
N THR A 150 -3.24 4.62 10.77
CA THR A 150 -3.39 6.02 11.18
C THR A 150 -3.41 6.93 9.96
N ASP A 151 -3.81 8.17 10.16
CA ASP A 151 -3.39 9.22 9.23
C ASP A 151 -1.90 9.54 9.43
N ALA A 152 -1.36 10.43 8.60
CA ALA A 152 0.05 10.80 8.63
C ALA A 152 0.43 11.82 9.73
N THR A 153 -0.49 12.22 10.61
CA THR A 153 -0.19 13.19 11.68
C THR A 153 0.78 12.58 12.69
N GLY A 154 1.89 13.26 12.98
CA GLY A 154 2.93 12.75 13.89
C GLY A 154 4.02 11.94 13.18
N THR A 155 4.99 11.43 13.95
CA THR A 155 6.14 10.73 13.36
C THR A 155 5.74 9.31 12.90
N PRO A 156 6.39 8.76 11.85
CA PRO A 156 6.12 7.40 11.39
C PRO A 156 6.22 6.34 12.50
N ALA A 157 7.17 6.47 13.42
CA ALA A 157 7.35 5.56 14.54
C ALA A 157 6.19 5.59 15.54
N ILE A 158 5.71 6.79 15.91
CA ILE A 158 4.55 6.95 16.81
C ILE A 158 3.30 6.34 16.15
N ASN A 159 3.10 6.61 14.86
CA ASN A 159 1.97 6.11 14.10
C ASN A 159 1.98 4.58 13.96
N GLN A 160 3.15 3.98 13.71
CA GLN A 160 3.31 2.54 13.72
C GLN A 160 2.92 1.95 15.08
N ALA A 161 3.46 2.49 16.18
CA ALA A 161 3.17 1.98 17.52
C ALA A 161 1.69 2.11 17.91
N LEU A 162 1.09 3.28 17.66
CA LEU A 162 -0.33 3.55 17.96
C LEU A 162 -1.25 2.61 17.16
N SER A 163 -0.99 2.46 15.86
CA SER A 163 -1.77 1.57 15.01
C SER A 163 -1.66 0.10 15.43
N GLU A 164 -0.49 -0.34 15.90
CA GLU A 164 -0.29 -1.70 16.42
C GLU A 164 -1.08 -1.94 17.71
N GLN A 165 -1.10 -0.95 18.61
CA GLN A 165 -1.88 -1.04 19.84
C GLN A 165 -3.40 -1.09 19.55
N ARG A 166 -3.88 -0.30 18.58
CA ARG A 166 -5.29 -0.33 18.14
C ARG A 166 -5.66 -1.69 17.54
N ALA A 167 -4.79 -2.27 16.71
CA ALA A 167 -4.99 -3.61 16.17
C ALA A 167 -5.09 -4.67 17.28
N ARG A 168 -4.22 -4.58 18.30
CA ARG A 168 -4.28 -5.47 19.47
C ARG A 168 -5.56 -5.30 20.29
N ALA A 169 -6.05 -4.08 20.48
CA ALA A 169 -7.29 -3.81 21.19
C ALA A 169 -8.50 -4.46 20.49
N VAL A 170 -8.56 -4.36 19.15
CA VAL A 170 -9.59 -5.03 18.35
C VAL A 170 -9.45 -6.56 18.44
N ALA A 171 -8.23 -7.10 18.33
CA ALA A 171 -7.99 -8.55 18.48
C ALA A 171 -8.43 -9.08 19.86
N SER A 172 -8.24 -8.32 20.94
CA SER A 172 -8.74 -8.68 22.28
C SER A 172 -10.27 -8.80 22.31
N ILE A 173 -11.00 -7.91 21.65
CA ILE A 173 -12.47 -8.01 21.56
C ILE A 173 -12.89 -9.25 20.75
N LEU A 174 -12.15 -9.59 19.69
CA LEU A 174 -12.40 -10.82 18.94
C LEU A 174 -12.24 -12.06 19.84
N VAL A 175 -11.26 -12.09 20.75
CA VAL A 175 -11.16 -13.14 21.79
C VAL A 175 -12.38 -13.16 22.70
N GLU A 176 -12.84 -11.99 23.17
CA GLU A 176 -14.02 -11.89 24.04
C GLU A 176 -15.28 -12.45 23.36
N GLN A 177 -15.36 -12.40 22.02
CA GLN A 177 -16.44 -13.04 21.24
C GLN A 177 -16.24 -14.54 20.98
N GLY A 178 -15.16 -15.14 21.47
CA GLY A 178 -14.89 -16.58 21.38
C GLY A 178 -13.98 -17.00 20.22
N ILE A 179 -13.28 -16.06 19.55
CA ILE A 179 -12.32 -16.40 18.49
C ILE A 179 -10.99 -16.82 19.12
N SER A 180 -10.48 -17.99 18.74
CA SER A 180 -9.22 -18.50 19.27
C SER A 180 -8.03 -17.58 18.94
N ARG A 181 -7.19 -17.32 19.95
CA ARG A 181 -5.93 -16.56 19.83
C ARG A 181 -4.97 -17.15 18.80
N ASP A 182 -4.99 -18.46 18.61
CA ASP A 182 -4.07 -19.17 17.70
C ASP A 182 -4.35 -18.88 16.23
N ARG A 183 -5.56 -18.41 15.92
CA ARG A 183 -5.95 -17.97 14.58
C ARG A 183 -5.61 -16.50 14.32
N MET A 184 -5.25 -15.75 15.36
CA MET A 184 -5.17 -14.29 15.26
C MET A 184 -3.74 -13.78 15.10
N TYR A 185 -3.63 -12.77 14.25
CA TYR A 185 -2.43 -12.02 13.95
C TYR A 185 -2.75 -10.53 13.98
N PHE A 186 -1.76 -9.70 14.26
CA PHE A 186 -1.93 -8.25 14.24
C PHE A 186 -0.73 -7.53 13.63
N GLN A 187 -0.97 -6.37 13.03
CA GLN A 187 0.03 -5.48 12.46
C GLN A 187 -0.36 -4.02 12.69
N GLY A 188 0.62 -3.18 13.06
CA GLY A 188 0.46 -1.73 12.97
C GLY A 188 1.09 -1.22 11.68
N ALA A 189 0.27 -0.81 10.71
CA ALA A 189 0.76 -0.26 9.44
C ALA A 189 1.05 1.25 9.51
N GLY A 190 0.71 1.92 10.61
CA GLY A 190 0.82 3.37 10.76
C GLY A 190 0.17 4.10 9.59
N ALA A 191 0.87 5.10 9.06
CA ALA A 191 0.44 5.87 7.89
C ALA A 191 0.90 5.25 6.55
N SER A 192 1.63 4.12 6.56
CA SER A 192 2.33 3.59 5.36
C SER A 192 1.42 3.11 4.23
N ARG A 193 0.12 2.92 4.51
CA ARG A 193 -0.89 2.38 3.60
C ARG A 193 -2.10 3.33 3.46
N PRO A 194 -1.88 4.55 2.94
CA PRO A 194 -2.94 5.54 2.79
C PRO A 194 -3.94 5.14 1.70
N ILE A 195 -5.20 5.45 1.94
CA ILE A 195 -6.32 5.26 1.01
C ILE A 195 -7.01 6.59 0.65
N ALA A 196 -6.54 7.68 1.26
CA ALA A 196 -6.98 9.05 1.02
C ALA A 196 -5.80 10.01 1.19
N ASP A 197 -5.94 11.21 0.64
CA ASP A 197 -4.95 12.27 0.68
C ASP A 197 -4.69 12.76 2.12
N ASN A 198 -3.44 12.64 2.58
CA ASN A 198 -3.02 13.08 3.92
C ASN A 198 -2.84 14.59 4.03
N SER A 199 -2.65 15.29 2.90
CA SER A 199 -2.50 16.74 2.87
C SER A 199 -3.84 17.47 3.05
N ASN A 200 -4.96 16.79 2.76
CA ASN A 200 -6.31 17.33 2.93
C ASN A 200 -6.92 16.90 4.28
N PRO A 201 -7.15 17.85 5.22
CA PRO A 201 -7.74 17.53 6.53
C PRO A 201 -9.10 16.84 6.48
N LEU A 202 -9.91 17.10 5.44
CA LEU A 202 -11.25 16.51 5.27
C LEU A 202 -11.17 15.04 4.84
N GLU A 203 -10.09 14.66 4.17
CA GLU A 203 -9.93 13.33 3.57
C GLU A 203 -9.03 12.41 4.42
N ARG A 204 -7.98 12.97 5.05
CA ARG A 204 -7.00 12.17 5.82
C ARG A 204 -7.61 11.33 6.93
N GLY A 205 -8.78 11.73 7.45
CA GLY A 205 -9.52 10.96 8.45
C GLY A 205 -9.88 9.55 7.98
N LYS A 206 -10.06 9.33 6.68
CA LYS A 206 -10.33 8.01 6.08
C LYS A 206 -9.14 7.05 6.25
N ASN A 207 -7.93 7.56 6.44
CA ASN A 207 -6.74 6.73 6.68
C ASN A 207 -6.74 6.11 8.08
N ARG A 208 -7.50 6.67 9.04
CA ARG A 208 -7.69 6.07 10.36
C ARG A 208 -8.75 4.96 10.27
N ARG A 209 -8.27 3.73 10.19
CA ARG A 209 -9.12 2.54 10.01
C ARG A 209 -8.49 1.31 10.64
N VAL A 210 -9.30 0.28 10.82
CA VAL A 210 -8.85 -1.08 11.15
C VAL A 210 -9.34 -2.03 10.07
N GLU A 211 -8.46 -2.91 9.59
CA GLU A 211 -8.82 -3.97 8.66
C GLU A 211 -8.86 -5.29 9.41
N ILE A 212 -9.95 -6.05 9.26
CA ILE A 212 -10.03 -7.45 9.67
C ILE A 212 -9.94 -8.28 8.40
N VAL A 213 -8.81 -8.95 8.23
CA VAL A 213 -8.48 -9.76 7.06
C VAL A 213 -8.57 -11.22 7.44
N GLU A 214 -9.51 -11.94 6.86
CA GLU A 214 -9.62 -13.38 7.01
C GLU A 214 -9.11 -14.07 5.75
N LEU A 215 -8.29 -15.10 5.90
CA LEU A 215 -7.70 -15.83 4.78
C LEU A 215 -7.88 -17.33 4.97
N ASN A 216 -7.89 -18.08 3.87
CA ASN A 216 -8.13 -19.54 3.90
C ASN A 216 -7.11 -20.29 4.78
N ASP A 217 -5.86 -19.86 4.74
CA ASP A 217 -4.74 -20.51 5.42
C ASP A 217 -3.57 -19.54 5.68
N LYS A 218 -2.58 -20.01 6.45
CA LYS A 218 -1.40 -19.20 6.82
C LYS A 218 -0.52 -18.87 5.61
N ALA A 219 -0.52 -19.67 4.54
CA ALA A 219 0.26 -19.38 3.35
C ALA A 219 -0.34 -18.19 2.58
N MET A 220 -1.67 -18.11 2.48
CA MET A 220 -2.35 -16.94 1.92
C MET A 220 -2.12 -15.69 2.77
N LEU A 221 -2.04 -15.82 4.10
CA LEU A 221 -1.63 -14.73 4.99
C LEU A 221 -0.24 -14.21 4.66
N VAL A 222 0.76 -15.07 4.56
CA VAL A 222 2.12 -14.66 4.18
C VAL A 222 2.15 -14.01 2.79
N LYS A 223 1.41 -14.56 1.82
CA LYS A 223 1.28 -13.96 0.48
C LYS A 223 0.67 -12.55 0.52
N ARG A 224 -0.40 -12.33 1.31
CA ARG A 224 -1.00 -11.00 1.49
C ARG A 224 0.00 -10.02 2.09
N ILE A 225 0.70 -10.42 3.15
CA ILE A 225 1.68 -9.57 3.84
C ILE A 225 2.76 -9.10 2.86
N ASN A 226 3.32 -10.03 2.09
CA ASN A 226 4.32 -9.72 1.08
C ASN A 226 3.77 -8.79 -0.01
N ALA A 227 2.56 -9.05 -0.49
CA ALA A 227 1.94 -8.25 -1.53
C ALA A 227 1.60 -6.81 -1.06
N GLU A 228 1.40 -6.58 0.24
CA GLU A 228 1.07 -5.27 0.81
C GLU A 228 2.27 -4.46 1.33
N LYS A 229 3.46 -5.06 1.48
CA LYS A 229 4.61 -4.40 2.12
C LYS A 229 5.15 -3.22 1.30
N ASN A 230 5.39 -3.45 0.01
CA ASN A 230 5.99 -2.48 -0.92
C ASN A 230 5.10 -2.22 -2.13
N ASN A 231 3.78 -2.21 -1.93
CA ASN A 231 2.84 -2.09 -3.03
C ASN A 231 2.81 -0.68 -3.62
N ALA A 232 3.08 -0.56 -4.92
CA ALA A 232 3.05 0.71 -5.64
C ALA A 232 1.69 1.43 -5.58
N LYS A 233 0.58 0.72 -5.31
CA LYS A 233 -0.74 1.37 -5.13
C LYS A 233 -0.73 2.48 -4.09
N TYR A 234 0.12 2.37 -3.09
CA TYR A 234 0.18 3.32 -2.00
C TYR A 234 0.93 4.61 -2.37
N LEU A 235 1.43 4.73 -3.60
CA LEU A 235 1.95 5.97 -4.19
C LEU A 235 0.84 6.94 -4.63
N ALA A 236 -0.39 6.42 -4.78
CA ALA A 236 -1.59 7.19 -5.09
C ALA A 236 -1.82 8.35 -4.13
N HIS A 237 -1.50 8.10 -2.86
CA HIS A 237 -1.61 9.07 -1.79
C HIS A 237 -0.28 9.08 -1.04
N GLY A 238 0.34 10.25 -0.98
CA GLY A 238 1.55 10.42 -0.19
C GLY A 238 1.26 10.38 1.31
N THR A 239 2.31 10.21 2.10
CA THR A 239 2.25 10.28 3.57
C THR A 239 2.80 11.60 4.12
N ALA A 240 3.07 12.60 3.28
CA ALA A 240 3.39 13.94 3.76
C ALA A 240 2.12 14.64 4.28
N THR A 241 2.21 15.28 5.44
CA THR A 241 1.12 16.09 6.02
C THR A 241 1.10 17.52 5.52
N GLU A 242 2.18 17.99 4.91
CA GLU A 242 2.30 19.34 4.36
C GLU A 242 2.00 19.33 2.86
N SER A 243 1.08 20.20 2.44
CA SER A 243 0.89 20.52 1.03
C SER A 243 2.11 21.29 0.54
N VAL A 244 3.00 20.65 -0.23
CA VAL A 244 3.88 21.39 -1.13
C VAL A 244 2.95 22.18 -2.05
N ALA A 245 3.00 23.51 -1.95
CA ALA A 245 2.00 24.45 -2.46
C ALA A 245 1.38 24.01 -3.79
N LYS A 246 0.09 23.67 -3.77
CA LYS A 246 -0.74 23.58 -4.97
C LYS A 246 -0.68 24.96 -5.66
N PRO A 247 -0.39 25.06 -6.97
CA PRO A 247 -0.45 26.35 -7.65
C PRO A 247 -1.86 26.91 -7.48
N GLU A 248 -1.95 28.14 -6.96
CA GLU A 248 -3.21 28.85 -6.80
C GLU A 248 -3.94 28.90 -8.14
N GLY A 249 -4.99 28.09 -8.27
CA GLY A 249 -5.98 28.29 -9.32
C GLY A 249 -6.59 29.67 -9.11
N LYS A 250 -6.48 30.53 -10.13
CA LYS A 250 -6.99 31.91 -10.16
C LYS A 250 -8.35 31.98 -9.46
N LYS A 251 -8.39 32.55 -8.25
CA LYS A 251 -9.64 32.98 -7.63
C LYS A 251 -9.92 34.44 -8.00
N PRO A 252 -11.19 34.83 -8.20
CA PRO A 252 -11.56 36.18 -8.60
C PRO A 252 -11.27 37.17 -7.48
N VAL A 253 -10.80 38.34 -7.89
CA VAL A 253 -10.53 39.51 -7.06
C VAL A 253 -11.80 39.92 -6.30
N VAL A 254 -11.71 39.99 -4.97
CA VAL A 254 -12.64 40.77 -4.15
C VAL A 254 -11.82 41.76 -3.33
N ALA A 255 -12.29 43.00 -3.35
CA ALA A 255 -11.57 44.22 -3.00
C ALA A 255 -11.17 44.34 -1.52
N THR A 256 -9.97 44.92 -1.35
CA THR A 256 -9.36 45.44 -0.13
C THR A 256 -10.16 46.57 0.53
N ALA A 257 -10.12 46.60 1.87
CA ALA A 257 -10.22 47.81 2.68
C ALA A 257 -8.99 47.89 3.63
N PRO A 258 -8.44 49.08 3.92
CA PRO A 258 -7.10 49.21 4.51
C PRO A 258 -7.14 49.32 6.05
N SER A 259 -6.18 48.69 6.73
CA SER A 259 -5.86 49.00 8.13
C SER A 259 -4.40 49.41 8.26
N LYS A 260 -4.20 50.42 9.11
CA LYS A 260 -3.05 51.31 9.22
C LYS A 260 -1.81 50.65 9.80
N ALA A 261 -0.68 51.24 9.42
CA ALA A 261 0.67 50.97 9.90
C ALA A 261 0.86 51.17 11.41
N ALA A 262 1.74 50.36 11.99
CA ALA A 262 2.55 50.73 13.14
C ALA A 262 3.99 50.25 12.90
N LYS A 263 4.92 51.20 12.86
CA LYS A 263 6.38 51.01 12.89
C LYS A 263 6.80 50.80 14.34
N THR A 264 7.61 49.79 14.61
CA THR A 264 8.62 49.85 15.67
C THR A 264 9.91 49.25 15.14
N THR A 265 10.91 50.11 15.10
CA THR A 265 12.32 49.84 14.88
C THR A 265 12.92 49.34 16.19
N ASP A 266 13.55 48.18 16.18
CA ASP A 266 14.64 47.88 17.11
C ASP A 266 15.74 47.15 16.33
N ALA A 267 16.92 47.77 16.37
CA ALA A 267 18.13 47.30 15.73
C ALA A 267 18.83 46.30 16.67
N GLU A 268 18.93 45.04 16.23
CA GLU A 268 19.77 44.04 16.90
C GLU A 268 20.99 43.74 16.03
N ALA A 269 22.17 43.90 16.64
CA ALA A 269 23.50 43.71 16.07
C ALA A 269 23.72 42.26 15.59
N PRO A 270 24.67 42.02 14.66
CA PRO A 270 24.66 40.82 13.83
C PRO A 270 25.00 39.55 14.63
N ARG A 271 23.99 38.71 14.80
CA ARG A 271 24.16 37.30 15.16
C ARG A 271 25.04 36.64 14.10
N GLN A 272 26.19 36.12 14.53
CA GLN A 272 27.11 35.34 13.70
C GLN A 272 26.32 34.28 12.92
N THR A 273 26.22 34.49 11.62
CA THR A 273 25.62 33.56 10.68
C THR A 273 26.49 32.30 10.66
N LYS A 274 25.92 31.18 11.11
CA LYS A 274 26.44 29.86 10.73
C LYS A 274 26.56 29.86 9.19
N PRO A 275 27.65 29.35 8.60
CA PRO A 275 27.79 29.30 7.16
C PRO A 275 26.59 28.55 6.57
N SER A 276 25.75 29.24 5.81
CA SER A 276 24.74 28.60 4.98
C SER A 276 25.49 27.66 4.04
N LEU A 277 25.15 26.37 4.01
CA LEU A 277 25.65 25.45 2.99
C LEU A 277 25.55 26.16 1.64
N ALA A 278 26.69 26.30 0.96
CA ALA A 278 26.71 26.84 -0.39
C ALA A 278 25.76 25.95 -1.22
N LYS A 279 24.67 26.54 -1.70
CA LYS A 279 23.60 25.82 -2.39
C LYS A 279 24.20 25.24 -3.68
N ILE A 280 24.27 23.91 -3.75
CA ILE A 280 24.75 23.19 -4.93
C ILE A 280 23.67 23.30 -6.00
N ASP A 281 24.06 23.73 -7.20
CA ASP A 281 23.16 23.73 -8.34
C ASP A 281 23.32 22.43 -9.14
N PHE A 282 22.25 21.64 -9.16
CA PHE A 282 22.18 20.40 -9.93
C PHE A 282 21.69 20.61 -11.37
N GLY A 283 21.61 21.85 -11.87
CA GLY A 283 21.26 22.15 -13.27
C GLY A 283 19.82 21.82 -13.64
N GLY A 284 18.93 21.80 -12.64
CA GLY A 284 17.53 21.42 -12.77
C GLY A 284 16.61 22.54 -13.21
N GLN A 285 15.31 22.28 -13.14
CA GLN A 285 14.23 23.22 -13.44
C GLN A 285 13.28 23.35 -12.23
N PRO A 286 12.51 24.45 -12.10
CA PRO A 286 11.49 24.56 -11.07
C PRO A 286 10.50 23.39 -11.11
N VAL A 287 10.10 22.87 -9.95
CA VAL A 287 9.04 21.86 -9.87
C VAL A 287 7.70 22.50 -10.21
N ASP A 288 7.06 22.02 -11.27
CA ASP A 288 5.65 22.30 -11.58
C ASP A 288 4.82 21.00 -11.52
N SER A 289 3.49 21.13 -11.59
CA SER A 289 2.57 20.00 -11.45
C SER A 289 2.70 18.90 -12.53
N GLY A 290 3.47 19.14 -13.60
CA GLY A 290 3.72 18.17 -14.67
C GLY A 290 5.16 17.66 -14.75
N ALA A 291 6.05 18.16 -13.89
CA ALA A 291 7.48 17.92 -13.97
C ALA A 291 7.85 16.46 -13.63
N TRP A 292 7.15 15.81 -12.70
CA TRP A 292 7.47 14.45 -12.30
C TRP A 292 6.72 13.42 -13.16
N LYS A 293 7.46 12.70 -13.99
CA LYS A 293 6.92 11.69 -14.93
C LYS A 293 7.34 10.26 -14.58
N LEU A 294 8.21 10.07 -13.59
CA LEU A 294 8.77 8.78 -13.20
C LEU A 294 7.74 7.71 -12.85
N GLY A 295 6.60 8.12 -12.29
CA GLY A 295 5.50 7.19 -12.02
C GLY A 295 5.09 6.40 -13.27
N GLN A 296 5.14 7.00 -14.46
CA GLN A 296 4.74 6.33 -15.71
C GLN A 296 5.69 5.17 -16.10
N ALA A 297 6.94 5.20 -15.63
CA ALA A 297 7.90 4.12 -15.85
C ALA A 297 7.66 2.92 -14.92
N LEU A 298 6.95 3.10 -13.81
CA LEU A 298 6.61 2.04 -12.87
C LEU A 298 5.27 1.41 -13.24
N ARG A 299 5.30 0.30 -13.97
CA ARG A 299 4.10 -0.50 -14.25
C ARG A 299 3.64 -1.19 -12.96
N PRO A 300 2.39 -0.97 -12.50
CA PRO A 300 1.83 -1.79 -11.43
C PRO A 300 1.84 -3.26 -11.85
N LYS A 301 2.04 -4.19 -10.91
CA LYS A 301 1.94 -5.62 -11.19
C LYS A 301 0.57 -5.94 -11.79
N SER A 302 0.53 -6.28 -13.08
CA SER A 302 -0.73 -6.51 -13.82
C SER A 302 -1.32 -7.91 -13.62
N GLY A 303 -0.57 -8.85 -13.03
CA GLY A 303 -1.04 -10.20 -12.74
C GLY A 303 -0.49 -10.74 -11.43
N GLY A 304 -1.33 -11.43 -10.66
CA GLY A 304 -0.84 -12.39 -9.66
C GLY A 304 -1.67 -12.53 -8.39
N PHE A 305 -2.22 -11.44 -7.84
CA PHE A 305 -2.92 -11.51 -6.57
C PHE A 305 -3.99 -10.42 -6.45
N ALA A 306 -5.25 -10.79 -6.59
CA ALA A 306 -6.40 -10.02 -6.05
C ALA A 306 -6.55 -10.25 -4.53
N LEU A 307 -5.44 -10.58 -3.85
CA LEU A 307 -5.33 -10.47 -2.40
C LEU A 307 -5.30 -9.00 -1.99
N ILE A 308 -5.29 -8.08 -2.93
CA ILE A 308 -5.30 -6.64 -2.79
C ILE A 308 -6.45 -6.16 -3.69
N SER A 309 -7.17 -5.11 -3.28
CA SER A 309 -8.31 -4.58 -4.04
C SER A 309 -8.00 -4.37 -5.54
N SER A 310 -8.98 -4.47 -6.44
CA SER A 310 -8.72 -4.56 -7.90
C SER A 310 -8.55 -3.21 -8.63
N ALA A 311 -8.61 -2.07 -7.96
CA ALA A 311 -8.79 -0.75 -8.59
C ALA A 311 -7.51 0.00 -9.06
N TYR A 312 -6.40 -0.69 -9.38
CA TYR A 312 -5.07 -0.04 -9.38
C TYR A 312 -4.43 0.28 -10.74
N ALA A 313 -5.12 0.11 -11.87
CA ALA A 313 -4.46 0.18 -13.18
C ALA A 313 -4.02 1.60 -13.63
N GLN A 314 -4.46 2.70 -13.00
CA GLN A 314 -4.23 4.07 -13.52
C GLN A 314 -4.17 5.17 -12.43
N VAL A 315 -3.65 4.89 -11.24
CA VAL A 315 -3.68 5.89 -10.16
C VAL A 315 -2.53 6.91 -10.34
N PRO A 316 -2.80 8.23 -10.31
CA PRO A 316 -1.76 9.25 -10.38
C PRO A 316 -0.79 9.05 -9.20
N MET A 317 0.49 8.86 -9.53
CA MET A 317 1.54 8.70 -8.54
C MET A 317 2.14 10.06 -8.20
N SER A 318 2.50 10.23 -6.93
CA SER A 318 3.14 11.44 -6.42
C SER A 318 4.66 11.25 -6.31
N SER A 319 5.42 12.35 -6.48
CA SER A 319 6.87 12.36 -6.29
C SER A 319 7.26 12.25 -4.82
N CYS A 320 8.55 12.04 -4.53
CA CYS A 320 9.04 11.98 -3.16
C CYS A 320 8.77 13.26 -2.34
N GLN A 321 8.54 14.41 -2.97
CA GLN A 321 8.23 15.65 -2.27
C GLN A 321 6.85 15.64 -1.59
N GLN A 322 5.94 14.80 -2.05
CA GLN A 322 4.60 14.66 -1.47
C GLN A 322 4.48 13.39 -0.61
N ASP A 323 5.57 12.65 -0.44
CA ASP A 323 5.62 11.40 0.30
C ASP A 323 6.55 11.53 1.51
N ALA A 324 6.57 10.52 2.39
CA ALA A 324 7.48 10.50 3.53
C ALA A 324 7.99 9.08 3.79
N PRO A 325 9.03 8.91 4.63
CA PRO A 325 9.46 7.59 5.07
C PRO A 325 8.30 6.76 5.64
N ARG A 326 8.18 5.51 5.18
CA ARG A 326 7.10 4.62 5.57
C ARG A 326 7.58 3.57 6.55
N VAL A 327 6.94 3.56 7.72
CA VAL A 327 7.22 2.60 8.77
C VAL A 327 5.98 1.74 8.98
N SER A 328 6.15 0.42 8.84
CA SER A 328 5.12 -0.59 9.09
C SER A 328 5.71 -1.68 9.98
N GLY A 329 4.95 -2.10 10.99
CA GLY A 329 5.39 -3.14 11.91
C GLY A 329 5.37 -4.53 11.28
N GLU A 330 6.08 -5.46 11.91
CA GLU A 330 5.95 -6.87 11.60
C GLU A 330 4.55 -7.39 11.94
N VAL A 331 4.09 -8.39 11.20
CA VAL A 331 2.88 -9.12 11.57
C VAL A 331 3.24 -10.08 12.70
N LYS A 332 2.52 -10.02 13.81
CA LYS A 332 2.79 -10.83 15.00
C LYS A 332 1.62 -11.76 15.30
N SER A 333 1.91 -12.97 15.77
CA SER A 333 0.90 -13.87 16.31
C SER A 333 0.32 -13.27 17.60
N PHE A 334 -1.00 -13.28 17.75
CA PHE A 334 -1.65 -12.81 18.96
C PHE A 334 -1.52 -13.79 20.13
N ALA A 335 -1.37 -15.09 19.84
CA ALA A 335 -1.16 -16.12 20.85
C ALA A 335 0.22 -16.00 21.50
N THR A 336 1.28 -15.86 20.70
CA THR A 336 2.67 -15.94 21.18
C THR A 336 3.39 -14.60 21.24
N GLY A 337 2.88 -13.57 20.54
CA GLY A 337 3.58 -12.30 20.34
C GLY A 337 4.75 -12.38 19.34
N ALA A 338 5.08 -13.57 18.85
CA ALA A 338 6.18 -13.77 17.91
C ALA A 338 5.85 -13.20 16.54
N ALA A 339 6.84 -12.60 15.88
CA ALA A 339 6.74 -12.21 14.48
C ALA A 339 6.45 -13.44 13.62
N LEU A 340 5.48 -13.30 12.71
CA LEU A 340 5.21 -14.30 11.69
C LEU A 340 6.36 -14.28 10.70
N SER A 341 7.04 -15.41 10.53
CA SER A 341 8.05 -15.56 9.50
C SER A 341 7.42 -15.40 8.13
N ASP A 342 7.56 -14.21 7.52
CA ASP A 342 7.47 -14.07 6.08
C ASP A 342 8.73 -14.74 5.53
N HIS A 343 8.60 -15.83 4.77
CA HIS A 343 9.76 -16.45 4.14
C HIS A 343 10.35 -15.47 3.14
N VAL A 344 11.25 -14.62 3.60
CA VAL A 344 12.01 -13.71 2.74
C VAL A 344 13.30 -14.45 2.41
N THR A 345 13.47 -14.84 1.14
CA THR A 345 14.78 -15.26 0.71
C THR A 345 15.76 -14.11 0.93
N ARG A 346 17.00 -14.42 1.30
CA ARG A 346 18.05 -13.41 1.41
C ARG A 346 18.65 -13.05 0.04
N GLU A 347 17.95 -13.42 -1.03
CA GLU A 347 18.35 -13.07 -2.38
C GLU A 347 18.01 -11.61 -2.64
N TYR A 348 18.99 -10.90 -3.17
CA TYR A 348 18.83 -9.51 -3.56
C TYR A 348 18.40 -9.42 -5.01
N LEU A 349 17.71 -8.34 -5.36
CA LEU A 349 17.56 -7.97 -6.76
C LEU A 349 18.95 -7.80 -7.41
N PRO A 350 19.13 -8.19 -8.68
CA PRO A 350 20.34 -7.96 -9.45
C PRO A 350 20.90 -6.54 -9.24
N GLY A 351 22.15 -6.46 -8.76
CA GLY A 351 22.82 -5.19 -8.52
C GLY A 351 22.43 -4.43 -7.25
N MET A 352 21.48 -4.92 -6.48
CA MET A 352 20.99 -4.33 -5.22
C MET A 352 21.38 -5.18 -4.02
N ASN A 353 22.59 -5.72 -4.01
CA ASN A 353 23.16 -6.53 -2.93
C ASN A 353 24.08 -5.73 -2.00
N GLY A 354 23.75 -4.45 -1.81
CA GLY A 354 24.52 -3.50 -0.98
C GLY A 354 25.59 -2.70 -1.73
N ARG A 355 25.65 -2.82 -3.06
CA ARG A 355 26.56 -2.01 -3.89
C ARG A 355 26.12 -0.56 -3.98
N ALA A 356 27.09 0.30 -4.29
CA ALA A 356 26.84 1.71 -4.54
C ALA A 356 26.19 1.92 -5.91
N TRP A 357 25.34 2.94 -6.01
CA TRP A 357 24.72 3.40 -7.24
C TRP A 357 25.05 4.88 -7.41
N ALA A 358 25.74 5.24 -8.48
CA ALA A 358 26.31 6.57 -8.64
C ALA A 358 25.98 7.16 -10.02
N GLY A 359 25.79 8.47 -10.07
CA GLY A 359 25.52 9.21 -11.30
C GLY A 359 26.02 10.64 -11.20
N LEU A 360 26.34 11.23 -12.35
CA LEU A 360 26.68 12.65 -12.45
C LEU A 360 25.43 13.48 -12.66
N VAL A 361 25.32 14.59 -11.93
CA VAL A 361 24.25 15.57 -12.05
C VAL A 361 24.92 16.95 -12.08
N ASN A 362 24.88 17.62 -13.23
CA ASN A 362 25.56 18.90 -13.46
C ASN A 362 27.04 18.93 -13.02
N GLY A 363 27.79 17.86 -13.33
CA GLY A 363 29.20 17.73 -12.95
C GLY A 363 29.48 17.37 -11.49
N HIS A 364 28.45 17.21 -10.66
CA HIS A 364 28.53 16.69 -9.29
C HIS A 364 28.28 15.19 -9.28
N LEU A 365 29.05 14.42 -8.51
CA LEU A 365 28.80 12.98 -8.35
C LEU A 365 27.85 12.77 -7.16
N VAL A 366 26.72 12.11 -7.43
CA VAL A 366 25.73 11.72 -6.40
C VAL A 366 25.68 10.20 -6.33
N THR A 367 25.92 9.66 -5.13
CA THR A 367 25.99 8.22 -4.89
C THR A 367 25.04 7.77 -3.78
N LEU A 368 24.26 6.73 -4.02
CA LEU A 368 23.45 6.01 -3.05
C LEU A 368 24.22 4.75 -2.60
N SER A 369 24.49 4.60 -1.30
CA SER A 369 25.15 3.39 -0.80
C SER A 369 24.90 3.14 0.70
N PRO A 370 24.64 1.89 1.12
CA PRO A 370 24.42 0.71 0.29
C PRO A 370 23.00 0.72 -0.34
N VAL A 371 22.86 0.17 -1.55
CA VAL A 371 21.53 -0.16 -2.12
C VAL A 371 21.29 -1.65 -1.97
N ALA A 372 20.42 -2.02 -1.02
CA ALA A 372 20.18 -3.40 -0.60
C ALA A 372 18.68 -3.74 -0.61
N VAL A 373 18.20 -4.40 -1.66
CA VAL A 373 16.76 -4.68 -1.86
C VAL A 373 16.55 -6.16 -2.18
N LEU A 374 15.63 -6.81 -1.45
CA LEU A 374 15.34 -8.24 -1.58
C LEU A 374 14.48 -8.53 -2.82
N ARG A 375 14.69 -9.71 -3.41
CA ARG A 375 14.08 -10.11 -4.68
C ARG A 375 12.59 -10.42 -4.57
N ASP A 376 12.14 -11.00 -3.48
CA ASP A 376 10.79 -11.57 -3.37
C ASP A 376 9.68 -10.53 -3.23
N ASN A 377 9.97 -9.45 -2.51
CA ASN A 377 8.99 -8.44 -2.11
C ASN A 377 9.52 -7.01 -2.22
N ALA A 378 10.67 -6.82 -2.88
CA ALA A 378 11.38 -5.54 -2.95
C ALA A 378 11.65 -4.91 -1.58
N ALA A 379 11.79 -5.68 -0.50
CA ALA A 379 12.04 -5.11 0.82
C ALA A 379 13.45 -4.54 0.92
N LEU A 380 13.52 -3.31 1.44
CA LEU A 380 14.78 -2.68 1.85
C LEU A 380 15.38 -3.43 3.04
N VAL A 381 16.67 -3.80 2.94
CA VAL A 381 17.41 -4.45 4.03
C VAL A 381 18.10 -3.43 4.92
N LYS A 382 18.56 -2.33 4.32
CA LYS A 382 19.29 -1.27 5.02
C LYS A 382 19.11 0.05 4.31
N ASP A 383 18.92 1.10 5.11
CA ASP A 383 18.85 2.46 4.60
C ASP A 383 20.17 2.93 3.97
N PRO A 384 20.10 3.62 2.82
CA PRO A 384 21.27 4.15 2.16
C PRO A 384 21.78 5.41 2.87
N LYS A 385 23.05 5.75 2.63
CA LYS A 385 23.53 7.13 2.70
C LYS A 385 23.54 7.73 1.31
N VAL A 386 23.40 9.05 1.25
CA VAL A 386 23.61 9.84 0.04
C VAL A 386 24.97 10.50 0.15
N PHE A 387 25.85 10.24 -0.81
CA PHE A 387 27.18 10.84 -0.89
C PHE A 387 27.21 11.83 -2.05
N ILE A 388 27.75 13.03 -1.82
CA ILE A 388 27.81 14.09 -2.83
C ILE A 388 29.24 14.61 -2.93
N THR A 389 29.85 14.45 -4.09
CA THR A 389 31.17 15.02 -4.42
C THR A 389 30.98 16.17 -5.39
N GLN A 390 31.28 17.38 -4.94
CA GLN A 390 31.08 18.58 -5.76
C GLN A 390 32.14 18.70 -6.85
N ASN A 391 31.74 19.17 -8.04
CA ASN A 391 32.65 19.40 -9.18
C ASN A 391 33.51 18.17 -9.53
N TYR A 392 32.97 16.97 -9.34
CA TYR A 392 33.70 15.70 -9.53
C TYR A 392 34.29 15.58 -10.94
N GLU A 393 33.60 16.06 -11.97
CA GLU A 393 34.13 16.03 -13.35
C GLU A 393 35.45 16.81 -13.49
N LYS A 394 35.60 17.90 -12.72
CA LYS A 394 36.81 18.73 -12.71
C LYS A 394 37.83 18.26 -11.68
N ASN A 395 37.39 17.60 -10.61
CA ASN A 395 38.24 17.06 -9.55
C ASN A 395 37.75 15.68 -9.09
N LYS A 396 38.22 14.63 -9.78
CA LYS A 396 37.80 13.23 -9.55
C LYS A 396 38.17 12.67 -8.16
N GLY A 397 39.01 13.37 -7.38
CA GLY A 397 39.39 13.01 -6.02
C GLY A 397 38.90 14.00 -4.97
N GLY A 398 37.92 14.83 -5.30
CA GLY A 398 37.36 15.82 -4.38
C GLY A 398 36.73 15.19 -3.13
N PRO A 399 36.59 15.97 -2.04
CA PRO A 399 35.93 15.50 -0.84
C PRO A 399 34.46 15.14 -1.14
N SER A 400 33.99 14.05 -0.52
CA SER A 400 32.60 13.62 -0.60
C SER A 400 31.92 13.79 0.74
N ASP A 401 30.88 14.61 0.78
CA ASP A 401 30.01 14.73 1.95
C ASP A 401 29.05 13.54 1.99
N ALA A 402 28.68 13.10 3.20
CA ALA A 402 27.81 11.96 3.43
C ALA A 402 26.61 12.36 4.28
N TYR A 403 25.41 12.10 3.77
CA TYR A 403 24.14 12.44 4.41
C TYR A 403 23.37 11.18 4.78
N THR A 404 22.79 11.16 5.98
CA THR A 404 21.90 10.08 6.39
C THR A 404 20.55 10.20 5.69
N ALA A 405 20.02 9.07 5.27
CA ALA A 405 18.79 9.00 4.52
C ALA A 405 18.01 7.74 4.91
N VAL A 406 16.71 7.76 4.61
CA VAL A 406 15.82 6.60 4.72
C VAL A 406 15.24 6.33 3.33
N ALA A 407 15.01 5.07 2.99
CA ALA A 407 14.42 4.73 1.69
C ALA A 407 13.08 4.00 1.79
N ASN A 408 12.18 4.32 0.87
CA ASN A 408 11.01 3.51 0.55
C ASN A 408 11.26 2.78 -0.77
N THR A 409 10.73 1.57 -0.86
CA THR A 409 10.75 0.75 -2.07
C THR A 409 9.32 0.44 -2.49
N TYR A 410 9.03 0.60 -3.79
CA TYR A 410 7.74 0.24 -4.36
C TYR A 410 7.93 -0.71 -5.52
N GLU A 411 7.27 -1.85 -5.46
CA GLU A 411 7.42 -2.91 -6.41
C GLU A 411 6.44 -2.76 -7.57
N GLY A 412 6.97 -2.56 -8.78
CA GLY A 412 6.24 -2.69 -10.03
C GLY A 412 6.36 -4.11 -10.60
N GLU A 413 5.91 -4.30 -11.83
CA GLU A 413 6.03 -5.56 -12.56
C GLU A 413 7.50 -5.87 -12.87
N ASP A 414 8.13 -5.02 -13.68
CA ASP A 414 9.50 -5.21 -14.19
C ASP A 414 10.56 -4.34 -13.49
N ALA A 415 10.10 -3.40 -12.65
CA ALA A 415 10.95 -2.39 -12.03
C ALA A 415 10.55 -2.18 -10.56
N ILE A 416 11.42 -1.50 -9.82
CA ILE A 416 11.08 -0.90 -8.53
C ILE A 416 11.24 0.62 -8.62
N LEU A 417 10.46 1.34 -7.84
CA LEU A 417 10.77 2.73 -7.48
C LEU A 417 11.50 2.71 -6.14
N TYR A 418 12.73 3.22 -6.13
CA TYR A 418 13.58 3.41 -4.98
C TYR A 418 13.58 4.90 -4.62
N ARG A 419 12.93 5.24 -3.51
CA ARG A 419 12.67 6.62 -3.10
C ARG A 419 13.45 6.92 -1.83
N VAL A 420 14.30 7.94 -1.86
CA VAL A 420 15.23 8.27 -0.77
C VAL A 420 14.88 9.63 -0.18
N PHE A 421 14.78 9.70 1.14
CA PHE A 421 14.50 10.91 1.91
C PHE A 421 15.70 11.21 2.81
N LEU A 422 16.19 12.44 2.78
CA LEU A 422 17.26 12.87 3.68
C LEU A 422 16.69 13.11 5.07
N GLU A 423 17.34 12.63 6.13
CA GLU A 423 16.83 12.77 7.51
C GLU A 423 16.91 14.22 8.03
N LYS A 424 17.87 14.99 7.51
CA LYS A 424 18.12 16.39 7.87
C LYS A 424 18.14 17.23 6.60
N PRO A 425 17.00 17.41 5.93
CA PRO A 425 16.92 18.08 4.64
C PRO A 425 17.43 19.52 4.69
N GLU A 426 17.36 20.19 5.84
CA GLU A 426 17.89 21.54 6.06
C GLU A 426 19.43 21.61 6.07
N GLN A 427 20.10 20.46 6.22
CA GLN A 427 21.56 20.32 6.21
C GLN A 427 22.08 19.62 4.95
N ALA A 428 21.18 19.20 4.05
CA ALA A 428 21.52 18.49 2.84
C ALA A 428 21.24 19.37 1.61
N PRO A 429 22.08 19.31 0.56
CA PRO A 429 21.84 20.03 -0.69
C PRO A 429 20.73 19.38 -1.53
N VAL A 430 20.21 18.22 -1.13
CA VAL A 430 19.17 17.45 -1.79
C VAL A 430 18.05 17.18 -0.79
N SER A 431 16.80 17.38 -1.20
CA SER A 431 15.62 17.13 -0.37
C SER A 431 15.19 15.67 -0.41
N CYS A 432 15.07 15.11 -1.62
CA CYS A 432 14.74 13.70 -1.83
C CYS A 432 15.14 13.25 -3.25
N ILE A 433 15.19 11.94 -3.47
CA ILE A 433 15.58 11.33 -4.75
C ILE A 433 14.60 10.22 -5.10
N ASP A 434 14.12 10.18 -6.33
CA ASP A 434 13.37 9.07 -6.90
C ASP A 434 14.20 8.39 -7.98
N VAL A 435 14.36 7.06 -7.90
CA VAL A 435 15.06 6.28 -8.93
C VAL A 435 14.21 5.07 -9.31
N VAL A 436 13.91 4.91 -10.59
CA VAL A 436 13.26 3.71 -11.10
C VAL A 436 14.33 2.75 -11.61
N ILE A 437 14.37 1.54 -11.08
CA ILE A 437 15.42 0.54 -11.40
C ILE A 437 14.78 -0.76 -11.89
N LYS A 438 15.27 -1.30 -13.01
CA LYS A 438 14.82 -2.61 -13.51
C LYS A 438 15.18 -3.71 -12.53
N LYS A 439 14.28 -4.66 -12.33
CA LYS A 439 14.55 -5.87 -11.52
C LYS A 439 15.61 -6.79 -12.13
N THR A 440 15.95 -6.61 -13.40
CA THR A 440 16.90 -7.46 -14.14
C THR A 440 18.15 -6.72 -14.60
N GLY A 441 18.23 -5.41 -14.37
CA GLY A 441 19.31 -4.56 -14.90
C GLY A 441 20.20 -3.98 -13.81
N ASP A 442 21.33 -3.42 -14.23
CA ASP A 442 22.30 -2.72 -13.38
C ASP A 442 22.35 -1.20 -13.64
N LYS A 443 21.34 -0.69 -14.34
CA LYS A 443 21.14 0.74 -14.63
C LYS A 443 19.72 1.17 -14.25
N SER A 444 19.59 2.42 -13.82
CA SER A 444 18.28 3.03 -13.65
C SER A 444 17.59 3.15 -15.01
N ILE A 445 16.27 2.99 -15.02
CA ILE A 445 15.42 3.34 -16.17
C ILE A 445 15.36 4.85 -16.30
N ASP A 446 15.14 5.50 -15.16
CA ASP A 446 14.90 6.92 -15.05
C ASP A 446 15.09 7.32 -13.57
N GLY A 447 15.29 8.61 -13.28
CA GLY A 447 15.36 9.10 -11.91
C GLY A 447 15.46 10.61 -11.85
N ASP A 448 15.06 11.16 -10.71
CA ASP A 448 14.97 12.58 -10.42
C ASP A 448 15.50 12.87 -9.03
N LEU A 449 16.24 13.97 -8.94
CA LEU A 449 16.78 14.53 -7.71
C LEU A 449 16.09 15.86 -7.45
N PHE A 450 15.51 16.01 -6.27
CA PHE A 450 14.82 17.21 -5.83
C PHE A 450 15.69 18.01 -4.88
N TYR A 451 15.80 19.30 -5.09
CA TYR A 451 16.62 20.20 -4.28
C TYR A 451 15.97 21.58 -4.17
N ASP A 452 16.41 22.37 -3.19
CA ASP A 452 16.01 23.77 -3.08
C ASP A 452 17.12 24.67 -3.67
N ASN A 453 16.77 25.47 -4.68
CA ASN A 453 17.70 26.45 -5.25
C ASN A 453 17.86 27.70 -4.37
N GLY A 454 17.13 27.76 -3.26
CA GLY A 454 17.10 28.84 -2.30
C GLY A 454 15.89 29.76 -2.37
N THR A 455 15.01 29.54 -3.34
CA THR A 455 13.77 30.31 -3.50
C THR A 455 12.59 29.40 -3.84
N LYS A 456 12.84 28.29 -4.54
CA LYS A 456 11.80 27.36 -5.03
C LYS A 456 12.37 25.94 -5.10
N PRO A 457 11.50 24.92 -4.99
CA PRO A 457 11.89 23.54 -5.26
C PRO A 457 12.25 23.37 -6.74
N TYR A 458 13.35 22.66 -6.98
CA TYR A 458 13.88 22.30 -8.30
C TYR A 458 13.98 20.77 -8.43
N ILE A 459 13.94 20.31 -9.68
CA ILE A 459 14.11 18.92 -10.07
C ILE A 459 15.20 18.81 -11.14
N ALA A 460 16.13 17.89 -10.96
CA ALA A 460 17.17 17.56 -11.92
C ALA A 460 17.14 16.06 -12.21
N THR A 461 17.34 15.68 -13.47
CA THR A 461 17.42 14.27 -13.85
C THR A 461 18.63 13.60 -13.21
N TYR A 462 18.42 12.42 -12.64
CA TYR A 462 19.43 11.61 -11.99
C TYR A 462 19.31 10.15 -12.45
N ALA A 463 20.26 9.70 -13.28
CA ALA A 463 20.29 8.34 -13.82
C ALA A 463 21.50 7.56 -13.28
N PRO A 464 21.47 7.08 -12.02
CA PRO A 464 22.58 6.36 -11.46
C PRO A 464 22.77 4.97 -12.10
N VAL A 465 24.02 4.55 -12.18
CA VAL A 465 24.42 3.21 -12.55
C VAL A 465 25.08 2.52 -11.36
N ARG A 466 24.97 1.19 -11.32
CA ARG A 466 25.65 0.41 -10.30
C ARG A 466 27.17 0.52 -10.45
N GLY A 467 27.85 0.74 -9.33
CA GLY A 467 29.32 0.75 -9.21
C GLY A 467 29.97 -0.62 -9.02
#